data_AF-A0A9D7XNA3-F1
#
_entry.id   AF-A0A9D7XNA3-F1
#
_cell.length_a   1.000
_cell.length_b   1.000
_cell.length_c   1.000
_cell.angle_alpha   90.00
_cell.angle_beta   90.00
_cell.angle_gamma   90.00
#
_symmetry.space_group_name_H-M   'P 1'
#
loop_
_entity.id
_entity.type
_entity.pdbx_description
1 polymer ?
#
loop_
_entity_poly.entity_id
_entity_poly.type
_entity_poly.pdbx_seq_one_letter_code
_entity_poly.pdbx_strand_id
1 'polypeptide(L)'
;MKIIPNSRILRAGFILLSALFIFSCSTLKWESTATDDRQMLSDISFLASNKLKGRTFGSPGELKAGDYIAGRFQQLGLQPKGENGTWFQALAVKNPNPHTVEFSKNSDSTGLHGRNVIGFIDHKAPLTIILGAHYDHLGMGTFGSLGDGKPAIHNGADDNASGVGMILELAERLRANKISIIYSSHLPAKKMDCGAQIIIQSILRLILKM
;
A
#
# COMPACT_ATOMS: atom_id res chain seq x y z
N MET A 1 25.51 35.21 -61.24
CA MET A 1 24.08 35.54 -61.24
C MET A 1 23.51 35.20 -59.86
N LYS A 2 23.21 36.20 -59.00
CA LYS A 2 22.67 35.96 -57.65
C LYS A 2 21.15 35.85 -57.74
N ILE A 3 20.60 34.67 -57.50
CA ILE A 3 19.15 34.47 -57.41
C ILE A 3 18.71 35.03 -56.06
N ILE A 4 17.98 36.15 -56.08
CA ILE A 4 17.41 36.76 -54.87
C ILE A 4 16.01 36.16 -54.67
N PRO A 5 15.76 35.38 -53.61
CA PRO A 5 14.47 34.76 -53.39
C PRO A 5 13.39 35.81 -53.11
N ASN A 6 12.20 35.58 -53.65
CA ASN A 6 11.06 36.48 -53.55
C ASN A 6 10.58 36.58 -52.09
N SER A 7 10.63 37.78 -51.53
CA SER A 7 10.29 38.06 -50.12
C SER A 7 8.84 37.69 -49.76
N ARG A 8 7.93 37.62 -50.75
CA ARG A 8 6.56 37.14 -50.55
C ARG A 8 6.49 35.63 -50.28
N ILE A 9 7.35 34.83 -50.93
CA ILE A 9 7.40 33.37 -50.76
C ILE A 9 8.03 33.02 -49.40
N LEU A 10 9.07 33.75 -48.99
CA LEU A 10 9.71 33.60 -47.67
C LEU A 10 8.75 33.94 -46.52
N ARG A 11 7.94 35.00 -46.66
CA ARG A 11 6.94 35.38 -45.65
C ARG A 11 5.80 34.37 -45.57
N ALA A 12 5.31 33.86 -46.71
CA ALA A 12 4.26 32.83 -46.72
C ALA A 12 4.74 31.52 -46.09
N GLY A 13 5.99 31.10 -46.37
CA GLY A 13 6.59 29.93 -45.74
C GLY A 13 6.75 30.08 -44.22
N PHE A 14 7.13 31.27 -43.74
CA PHE A 14 7.28 31.53 -42.31
C PHE A 14 5.94 31.51 -41.56
N ILE A 15 4.86 32.00 -42.18
CA ILE A 15 3.49 31.96 -41.62
C ILE A 15 2.95 30.52 -41.59
N LEU A 16 3.23 29.72 -42.62
CA LEU A 16 2.80 28.32 -42.66
C LEU A 16 3.56 27.48 -41.62
N LEU A 17 4.87 27.69 -41.47
CA LEU A 17 5.71 26.97 -40.51
C LEU A 17 5.34 27.32 -39.06
N SER A 18 5.01 28.58 -38.77
CA SER A 18 4.55 29.01 -37.44
C SER A 18 3.15 28.48 -37.11
N ALA A 19 2.23 28.43 -38.09
CA ALA A 19 0.91 27.83 -37.90
C ALA A 19 0.99 26.32 -37.61
N LEU A 20 1.91 25.59 -38.26
CA LEU A 20 2.20 24.17 -37.98
C LEU A 20 2.75 23.95 -36.57
N PHE A 21 3.59 24.86 -36.07
CA PHE A 21 4.14 24.78 -34.71
C PHE A 21 3.08 25.01 -33.62
N ILE A 22 2.12 25.91 -33.86
CA ILE A 22 1.00 26.18 -32.94
C ILE A 22 0.00 25.00 -32.92
N PHE A 23 -0.21 24.33 -34.07
CA PHE A 23 -1.08 23.14 -34.15
C PHE A 23 -0.46 21.91 -33.46
N SER A 24 0.87 21.77 -33.46
CA SER A 24 1.54 20.69 -32.74
C SER A 24 1.52 20.86 -31.22
N CYS A 25 1.43 22.10 -30.72
CA CYS A 25 1.43 22.38 -29.27
C CYS A 25 0.06 22.13 -28.61
N SER A 26 -1.02 22.00 -29.39
CA SER A 26 -2.39 21.86 -28.88
C SER A 26 -2.87 20.41 -28.73
N THR A 27 -2.01 19.41 -29.00
CA THR A 27 -2.35 17.98 -28.89
C THR A 27 -1.68 17.24 -27.73
N LEU A 28 -0.84 17.92 -26.93
CA LEU A 28 -0.38 17.40 -25.66
C LEU A 28 -1.47 17.61 -24.60
N LYS A 29 -2.50 16.75 -24.63
CA LYS A 29 -3.30 16.52 -23.44
C LYS A 29 -2.38 15.84 -22.42
N TRP A 30 -1.98 16.58 -21.40
CA TRP A 30 -1.52 15.98 -20.16
C TRP A 30 -2.72 15.25 -19.57
N GLU A 31 -2.85 13.97 -19.90
CA GLU A 31 -3.72 13.07 -19.16
C GLU A 31 -3.08 12.94 -17.78
N SER A 32 -3.41 13.87 -16.88
CA SER A 32 -3.29 13.55 -15.48
C SER A 32 -4.18 12.32 -15.33
N THR A 33 -3.59 11.16 -15.08
CA THR A 33 -4.28 10.14 -14.31
C THR A 33 -4.54 10.79 -12.95
N ALA A 34 -5.54 11.66 -12.88
CA ALA A 34 -6.15 12.10 -11.64
C ALA A 34 -6.70 10.79 -11.10
N THR A 35 -5.90 10.22 -10.22
CA THR A 35 -6.11 8.90 -9.67
C THR A 35 -7.47 8.91 -9.02
N ASP A 36 -8.19 7.80 -9.17
CA ASP A 36 -9.42 7.61 -8.43
C ASP A 36 -9.05 7.33 -6.97
N ASP A 37 -8.47 8.33 -6.28
CA ASP A 37 -8.07 8.30 -4.88
C ASP A 37 -9.25 7.92 -3.97
N ARG A 38 -10.49 7.89 -4.52
CA ARG A 38 -11.67 7.35 -3.85
C ARG A 38 -11.45 5.91 -3.39
N GLN A 39 -10.73 5.07 -4.14
CA GLN A 39 -10.53 3.68 -3.72
C GLN A 39 -9.55 3.57 -2.55
N MET A 40 -8.39 4.23 -2.62
CA MET A 40 -7.44 4.27 -1.50
C MET A 40 -8.10 4.86 -0.24
N LEU A 41 -8.82 5.98 -0.38
CA LEU A 41 -9.55 6.59 0.73
C LEU A 41 -10.66 5.67 1.25
N SER A 42 -11.32 4.89 0.38
CA SER A 42 -12.31 3.88 0.79
C SER A 42 -11.67 2.76 1.60
N ASP A 43 -10.50 2.27 1.17
CA ASP A 43 -9.73 1.25 1.87
C ASP A 43 -9.31 1.74 3.27
N ILE A 44 -8.75 2.96 3.35
CA ILE A 44 -8.38 3.59 4.63
C ILE A 44 -9.62 3.80 5.51
N SER A 45 -10.73 4.30 4.95
CA SER A 45 -11.96 4.58 5.70
C SER A 45 -12.59 3.31 6.26
N PHE A 46 -12.59 2.20 5.49
CA PHE A 46 -13.08 0.92 5.98
C PHE A 46 -12.21 0.40 7.11
N LEU A 47 -10.88 0.37 6.89
CA LEU A 47 -9.93 -0.11 7.88
C LEU A 47 -10.01 0.71 9.16
N ALA A 48 -10.09 2.04 9.06
CA ALA A 48 -10.23 2.96 10.20
C ALA A 48 -11.67 3.08 10.74
N SER A 49 -12.61 2.22 10.33
CA SER A 49 -14.00 2.36 10.77
C SER A 49 -14.22 1.81 12.18
N ASN A 50 -15.16 2.42 12.91
CA ASN A 50 -15.63 1.94 14.21
C ASN A 50 -16.14 0.48 14.16
N LYS A 51 -16.53 -0.03 12.98
CA LYS A 51 -16.97 -1.42 12.76
C LYS A 51 -15.86 -2.43 13.11
N LEU A 52 -14.61 -2.02 12.94
CA LEU A 52 -13.43 -2.85 13.23
C LEU A 52 -12.88 -2.62 14.64
N LYS A 53 -13.49 -1.73 15.43
CA LYS A 53 -13.20 -1.52 16.86
C LYS A 53 -11.70 -1.35 17.15
N GLY A 54 -10.99 -0.66 16.25
CA GLY A 54 -9.56 -0.38 16.37
C GLY A 54 -8.61 -1.56 16.19
N ARG A 55 -9.10 -2.73 15.72
CA ARG A 55 -8.28 -3.81 15.16
C ARG A 55 -7.13 -4.31 16.05
N THR A 56 -7.33 -4.41 17.37
CA THR A 56 -6.30 -5.01 18.23
C THR A 56 -5.97 -6.42 17.78
N PHE A 57 -4.70 -6.79 17.88
CA PHE A 57 -4.22 -8.13 17.56
C PHE A 57 -5.12 -9.23 18.13
N GLY A 58 -5.53 -10.16 17.27
CA GLY A 58 -6.41 -11.29 17.60
C GLY A 58 -7.84 -10.92 17.99
N SER A 59 -8.23 -9.66 17.84
CA SER A 59 -9.63 -9.27 17.95
C SER A 59 -10.42 -9.69 16.71
N PRO A 60 -11.76 -9.83 16.82
CA PRO A 60 -12.62 -9.98 15.64
C PRO A 60 -12.49 -8.82 14.62
N GLY A 61 -12.03 -7.65 15.07
CA GLY A 61 -11.77 -6.49 14.20
C GLY A 61 -10.52 -6.67 13.34
N GLU A 62 -9.46 -7.23 13.90
CA GLU A 62 -8.23 -7.58 13.17
C GLU A 62 -8.52 -8.67 12.14
N LEU A 63 -9.26 -9.72 12.51
CA LEU A 63 -9.67 -10.75 11.54
C LEU A 63 -10.47 -10.13 10.39
N LYS A 64 -11.52 -9.34 10.66
CA LYS A 64 -12.29 -8.69 9.58
C LYS A 64 -11.44 -7.77 8.70
N ALA A 65 -10.45 -7.08 9.26
CA ALA A 65 -9.50 -6.29 8.49
C ALA A 65 -8.66 -7.17 7.56
N GLY A 66 -8.15 -8.30 8.06
CA GLY A 66 -7.38 -9.25 7.26
C GLY A 66 -8.20 -9.85 6.10
N ASP A 67 -9.47 -10.19 6.34
CA ASP A 67 -10.37 -10.69 5.27
C ASP A 67 -10.62 -9.62 4.21
N TYR A 68 -10.78 -8.36 4.63
CA TYR A 68 -10.93 -7.24 3.71
C TYR A 68 -9.70 -7.08 2.81
N ILE A 69 -8.50 -7.08 3.39
CA ILE A 69 -7.24 -6.94 2.64
C ILE A 69 -7.06 -8.11 1.67
N ALA A 70 -7.35 -9.34 2.10
CA ALA A 70 -7.30 -10.52 1.22
C ALA A 70 -8.31 -10.40 0.05
N GLY A 71 -9.52 -9.89 0.33
CA GLY A 71 -10.51 -9.59 -0.70
C GLY A 71 -10.05 -8.53 -1.69
N ARG A 72 -9.40 -7.46 -1.21
CA ARG A 72 -8.79 -6.44 -2.08
C ARG A 72 -7.65 -7.02 -2.91
N PHE A 73 -6.77 -7.84 -2.33
CA PHE A 73 -5.72 -8.55 -3.09
C PHE A 73 -6.31 -9.44 -4.19
N GLN A 74 -7.39 -10.16 -3.91
CA GLN A 74 -8.09 -10.96 -4.91
C GLN A 74 -8.69 -10.10 -6.03
N GLN A 75 -9.34 -8.99 -5.70
CA GLN A 75 -9.90 -8.05 -6.70
C GLN A 75 -8.81 -7.44 -7.59
N LEU A 76 -7.65 -7.16 -7.00
CA LEU A 76 -6.46 -6.67 -7.67
C LEU A 76 -5.70 -7.78 -8.43
N GLY A 77 -6.12 -9.04 -8.33
CA GLY A 77 -5.55 -10.16 -9.10
C GLY A 77 -4.21 -10.68 -8.56
N LEU A 78 -3.86 -10.34 -7.33
CA LEU A 78 -2.68 -10.88 -6.67
C LEU A 78 -2.89 -12.39 -6.43
N GLN A 79 -1.79 -13.11 -6.23
CA GLN A 79 -1.80 -14.52 -5.87
C GLN A 79 -1.54 -14.72 -4.36
N PRO A 80 -2.24 -15.66 -3.70
CA PRO A 80 -2.01 -15.97 -2.30
C PRO A 80 -0.62 -16.58 -2.06
N LYS A 81 0.04 -16.15 -0.98
CA LYS A 81 1.33 -16.74 -0.55
C LYS A 81 1.43 -17.01 0.95
N GLY A 82 0.29 -17.11 1.62
CA GLY A 82 0.18 -17.64 2.97
C GLY A 82 0.21 -19.17 2.99
N GLU A 83 -0.22 -19.72 4.11
CA GLU A 83 -0.25 -21.15 4.40
C GLU A 83 -1.30 -21.86 3.55
N ASN A 84 -0.99 -23.08 3.11
CA ASN A 84 -1.92 -23.96 2.37
C ASN A 84 -2.59 -23.32 1.15
N GLY A 85 -1.88 -22.39 0.47
CA GLY A 85 -2.41 -21.68 -0.70
C GLY A 85 -3.42 -20.58 -0.38
N THR A 86 -3.53 -20.18 0.89
CA THR A 86 -4.39 -19.08 1.33
C THR A 86 -3.64 -17.76 1.37
N TRP A 87 -4.35 -16.66 1.65
CA TRP A 87 -3.77 -15.35 1.89
C TRP A 87 -3.11 -15.21 3.28
N PHE A 88 -3.32 -16.16 4.17
CA PHE A 88 -3.09 -15.97 5.59
C PHE A 88 -1.91 -16.80 6.08
N GLN A 89 -1.11 -16.21 6.95
CA GLN A 89 -0.12 -16.92 7.76
C GLN A 89 -0.51 -16.72 9.22
N ALA A 90 -0.79 -17.80 9.93
CA ALA A 90 -1.21 -17.73 11.33
C ALA A 90 -0.06 -17.26 12.24
N LEU A 91 -0.40 -16.44 13.23
CA LEU A 91 0.53 -16.00 14.28
C LEU A 91 -0.08 -16.28 15.66
N ALA A 92 0.68 -16.90 16.54
CA ALA A 92 0.31 -17.12 17.94
C ALA A 92 1.31 -16.43 18.86
N VAL A 93 0.83 -15.50 19.69
CA VAL A 93 1.65 -14.75 20.64
C VAL A 93 1.16 -15.03 22.06
N LYS A 94 2.07 -15.38 22.97
CA LYS A 94 1.70 -15.64 24.37
C LYS A 94 1.44 -14.36 25.15
N ASN A 95 2.20 -13.31 24.87
CA ASN A 95 2.08 -12.02 25.56
C ASN A 95 1.99 -10.88 24.54
N PRO A 96 0.89 -10.10 24.51
CA PRO A 96 0.77 -8.94 23.63
C PRO A 96 1.67 -7.76 24.04
N ASN A 97 2.45 -7.86 25.11
CA ASN A 97 3.36 -6.79 25.49
C ASN A 97 4.49 -6.62 24.45
N PRO A 98 4.64 -5.43 23.83
CA PRO A 98 5.66 -5.18 22.82
C PRO A 98 7.11 -5.25 23.28
N HIS A 99 7.35 -5.19 24.58
CA HIS A 99 8.69 -5.26 25.15
C HIS A 99 9.12 -6.68 25.53
N THR A 100 8.20 -7.65 25.48
CA THR A 100 8.44 -9.06 25.81
C THR A 100 7.65 -9.99 24.90
N VAL A 101 7.61 -9.69 23.59
CA VAL A 101 6.91 -10.52 22.60
C VAL A 101 7.52 -11.92 22.58
N GLU A 102 6.84 -12.86 23.22
CA GLU A 102 7.14 -14.28 23.15
C GLU A 102 6.22 -14.94 22.13
N PHE A 103 6.77 -15.20 20.94
CA PHE A 103 6.12 -16.00 19.91
C PHE A 103 6.00 -17.45 20.40
N SER A 104 4.79 -18.01 20.33
CA SER A 104 4.65 -19.43 20.62
C SER A 104 5.00 -20.25 19.39
N LYS A 105 5.95 -21.17 19.51
CA LYS A 105 6.25 -22.14 18.44
C LYS A 105 5.13 -23.17 18.22
N ASN A 106 4.17 -23.27 19.14
CA ASN A 106 2.99 -24.13 19.02
C ASN A 106 1.72 -23.28 18.94
N SER A 107 1.02 -23.41 17.81
CA SER A 107 -0.31 -22.82 17.57
C SER A 107 -1.40 -23.34 18.52
N ASP A 108 -1.10 -24.36 19.34
CA ASP A 108 -2.00 -24.96 20.34
C ASP A 108 -1.96 -24.26 21.72
N SER A 109 -1.24 -23.15 21.83
CA SER A 109 -1.12 -22.41 23.10
C SER A 109 -2.33 -21.48 23.29
N THR A 110 -2.75 -21.29 24.54
CA THR A 110 -3.79 -20.33 25.01
C THR A 110 -3.47 -18.84 24.77
N GLY A 111 -2.73 -18.52 23.70
CA GLY A 111 -2.27 -17.18 23.36
C GLY A 111 -3.26 -16.40 22.50
N LEU A 112 -2.93 -15.14 22.21
CA LEU A 112 -3.67 -14.35 21.22
C LEU A 112 -3.27 -14.82 19.82
N HIS A 113 -4.27 -15.04 18.97
CA HIS A 113 -4.08 -15.50 17.60
C HIS A 113 -4.46 -14.39 16.63
N GLY A 114 -3.53 -13.97 15.80
CA GLY A 114 -3.82 -13.12 14.63
C GLY A 114 -3.17 -13.72 13.39
N ARG A 115 -3.00 -12.91 12.36
CA ARG A 115 -2.46 -13.39 11.09
C ARG A 115 -1.67 -12.31 10.36
N ASN A 116 -0.81 -12.72 9.44
CA ASN A 116 -0.36 -11.86 8.35
C ASN A 116 -1.26 -12.09 7.13
N VAL A 117 -1.38 -11.08 6.26
CA VAL A 117 -2.02 -11.19 4.94
C VAL A 117 -0.97 -10.98 3.86
N ILE A 118 -0.77 -11.95 2.98
CA ILE A 118 0.39 -12.00 2.08
C ILE A 118 -0.01 -11.97 0.61
N GLY A 119 0.15 -10.77 0.03
CA GLY A 119 -0.03 -10.37 -1.37
C GLY A 119 1.12 -10.79 -2.28
N PHE A 120 0.89 -11.39 -3.46
CA PHE A 120 1.96 -11.60 -4.45
C PHE A 120 1.59 -11.20 -5.87
N ILE A 121 2.39 -10.32 -6.48
CA ILE A 121 2.36 -10.03 -7.91
C ILE A 121 3.59 -10.67 -8.56
N ASP A 122 3.38 -11.65 -9.42
CA ASP A 122 4.47 -12.35 -10.12
C ASP A 122 4.70 -11.79 -11.53
N HIS A 123 5.72 -10.95 -11.67
CA HIS A 123 6.20 -10.46 -12.97
C HIS A 123 7.39 -11.25 -13.52
N LYS A 124 7.72 -12.43 -12.97
CA LYS A 124 8.83 -13.29 -13.44
C LYS A 124 10.21 -12.63 -13.49
N ALA A 125 10.44 -11.62 -12.65
CA ALA A 125 11.74 -10.97 -12.49
C ALA A 125 12.62 -11.71 -11.46
N PRO A 126 13.95 -11.53 -11.53
CA PRO A 126 14.90 -12.31 -10.74
C PRO A 126 14.93 -11.92 -9.27
N LEU A 127 14.46 -10.71 -8.94
CA LEU A 127 14.43 -10.18 -7.58
C LEU A 127 13.01 -9.85 -7.14
N THR A 128 12.89 -9.71 -5.83
CA THR A 128 11.65 -9.50 -5.12
C THR A 128 11.81 -8.35 -4.15
N ILE A 129 10.86 -7.43 -4.17
CA ILE A 129 10.65 -6.41 -3.15
C ILE A 129 9.57 -6.92 -2.20
N ILE A 130 9.79 -6.72 -0.91
CA ILE A 130 8.80 -6.97 0.14
C ILE A 130 8.41 -5.62 0.72
N LEU A 131 7.13 -5.26 0.58
CA LEU A 131 6.54 -4.08 1.18
C LEU A 131 5.71 -4.54 2.38
N GLY A 132 5.92 -3.90 3.53
CA GLY A 132 5.22 -4.22 4.77
C GLY A 132 4.32 -3.07 5.21
N ALA A 133 3.12 -3.38 5.68
CA ALA A 133 2.33 -2.46 6.51
C ALA A 133 1.67 -3.23 7.67
N HIS A 134 1.56 -2.55 8.81
CA HIS A 134 0.70 -3.00 9.90
C HIS A 134 -0.76 -2.71 9.53
N TYR A 135 -1.68 -3.55 9.98
CA TYR A 135 -3.12 -3.30 9.81
C TYR A 135 -3.90 -3.46 11.11
N ASP A 136 -3.30 -4.04 12.14
CA ASP A 136 -3.78 -4.00 13.51
C ASP A 136 -3.57 -2.61 14.12
N HIS A 137 -4.27 -2.31 15.22
CA HIS A 137 -4.08 -1.05 15.94
C HIS A 137 -4.53 -1.17 17.42
N LEU A 138 -4.57 -0.07 18.16
CA LEU A 138 -4.71 -0.03 19.62
C LEU A 138 -6.08 -0.49 20.18
N GLY A 139 -7.09 -0.73 19.36
CA GLY A 139 -8.44 -1.06 19.82
C GLY A 139 -9.03 -0.01 20.77
N MET A 140 -9.30 -0.40 22.01
CA MET A 140 -9.85 0.51 23.03
C MET A 140 -8.78 1.35 23.76
N GLY A 141 -7.50 1.21 23.38
CA GLY A 141 -6.38 1.94 23.99
C GLY A 141 -5.95 1.41 25.36
N THR A 142 -6.23 0.15 25.67
CA THR A 142 -5.86 -0.46 26.96
C THR A 142 -4.36 -0.67 27.14
N PHE A 143 -3.61 -0.76 26.04
CA PHE A 143 -2.15 -0.89 26.02
C PHE A 143 -1.59 0.00 24.90
N GLY A 144 -0.47 0.69 25.12
CA GLY A 144 0.23 1.46 24.09
C GLY A 144 -0.45 2.78 23.66
N SER A 145 -1.59 3.16 24.25
CA SER A 145 -2.17 4.50 24.04
C SER A 145 -1.44 5.55 24.88
N LEU A 146 -1.17 6.70 24.28
CA LEU A 146 -0.64 7.90 24.96
C LEU A 146 -1.75 8.79 25.53
N GLY A 147 -3.02 8.45 25.28
CA GLY A 147 -4.16 9.20 25.77
C GLY A 147 -4.42 8.93 27.26
N ASP A 148 -4.67 9.98 28.03
CA ASP A 148 -5.10 9.94 29.43
C ASP A 148 -6.63 9.83 29.61
N GLY A 149 -7.35 9.77 28.49
CA GLY A 149 -8.80 9.69 28.45
C GLY A 149 -9.38 8.31 28.80
N LYS A 150 -10.72 8.25 28.86
CA LYS A 150 -11.45 6.99 29.02
C LYS A 150 -11.20 6.07 27.81
N PRO A 151 -11.29 4.73 27.97
CA PRO A 151 -11.16 3.79 26.87
C PRO A 151 -12.08 4.17 25.71
N ALA A 152 -11.48 4.38 24.54
CA ALA A 152 -12.15 4.82 23.33
C ALA A 152 -11.59 4.06 22.12
N ILE A 153 -12.37 3.99 21.04
CA ILE A 153 -11.89 3.33 19.83
C ILE A 153 -10.78 4.17 19.21
N HIS A 154 -9.59 3.56 19.10
CA HIS A 154 -8.46 4.08 18.36
C HIS A 154 -8.58 3.53 16.95
N ASN A 155 -8.93 4.37 15.99
CA ASN A 155 -9.23 3.93 14.63
C ASN A 155 -7.98 3.70 13.77
N GLY A 156 -6.83 4.30 14.09
CA GLY A 156 -5.58 4.05 13.38
C GLY A 156 -5.65 4.36 11.90
N ALA A 157 -6.16 5.55 11.55
CA ALA A 157 -6.24 6.00 10.16
C ALA A 157 -4.84 6.29 9.60
N ASP A 158 -4.10 7.16 10.28
CA ASP A 158 -2.70 7.48 9.96
C ASP A 158 -1.74 6.42 10.52
N ASP A 159 -2.04 5.94 11.73
CA ASP A 159 -1.34 4.86 12.40
C ASP A 159 -1.91 3.50 11.97
N ASN A 160 -1.36 3.01 10.84
CA ASN A 160 -1.49 1.70 10.18
C ASN A 160 -2.44 1.61 8.97
N ALA A 161 -3.66 2.14 8.99
CA ALA A 161 -4.56 1.99 7.84
C ALA A 161 -4.06 2.70 6.55
N SER A 162 -3.42 3.86 6.69
CA SER A 162 -2.83 4.64 5.58
C SER A 162 -1.77 3.85 4.82
N GLY A 163 -0.89 3.13 5.53
CA GLY A 163 0.15 2.30 4.94
C GLY A 163 -0.42 1.14 4.13
N VAL A 164 -1.49 0.50 4.62
CA VAL A 164 -2.22 -0.53 3.87
C VAL A 164 -2.87 0.06 2.63
N GLY A 165 -3.54 1.21 2.76
CA GLY A 165 -4.14 1.92 1.63
C GLY A 165 -3.12 2.22 0.53
N MET A 166 -1.94 2.73 0.90
CA MET A 166 -0.85 2.98 -0.03
C MET A 166 -0.37 1.70 -0.73
N ILE A 167 -0.23 0.59 -0.01
CA ILE A 167 0.17 -0.70 -0.59
C ILE A 167 -0.87 -1.22 -1.59
N LEU A 168 -2.17 -1.09 -1.28
CA LEU A 168 -3.26 -1.50 -2.17
C LEU A 168 -3.32 -0.64 -3.43
N GLU A 169 -3.22 0.68 -3.28
CA GLU A 169 -3.15 1.63 -4.39
C GLU A 169 -1.93 1.35 -5.28
N LEU A 170 -0.77 1.11 -4.66
CA LEU A 170 0.45 0.77 -5.37
C LEU A 170 0.29 -0.56 -6.14
N ALA A 171 -0.29 -1.59 -5.52
CA ALA A 171 -0.59 -2.86 -6.18
C ALA A 171 -1.51 -2.68 -7.40
N GLU A 172 -2.52 -1.83 -7.30
CA GLU A 172 -3.41 -1.48 -8.41
C GLU A 172 -2.64 -0.83 -9.57
N ARG A 173 -1.78 0.14 -9.27
CA ARG A 173 -0.96 0.84 -10.28
C ARG A 173 0.03 -0.10 -10.96
N LEU A 174 0.61 -1.03 -10.22
CA LEU A 174 1.61 -1.99 -10.73
C LEU A 174 0.97 -3.12 -11.55
N ARG A 175 -0.32 -3.40 -11.33
CA ARG A 175 -1.10 -4.25 -12.23
C ARG A 175 -1.40 -3.53 -13.55
N ALA A 176 -1.80 -2.26 -13.48
CA ALA A 176 -2.22 -1.47 -14.64
C ALA A 176 -1.04 -1.07 -15.54
N ASN A 177 0.10 -0.73 -14.93
CA ASN A 177 1.30 -0.34 -15.63
C ASN A 177 2.39 -1.36 -15.34
N LYS A 178 3.05 -1.90 -16.38
CA LYS A 178 4.27 -2.73 -16.26
C LYS A 178 5.48 -1.93 -15.73
N ILE A 179 5.27 -1.08 -14.73
CA ILE A 179 6.27 -0.17 -14.19
C ILE A 179 7.02 -0.84 -13.05
N SER A 180 8.34 -0.77 -13.16
CA SER A 180 9.28 -1.19 -12.15
C SER A 180 9.60 -0.07 -11.17
N ILE A 181 9.04 -0.08 -9.96
CA ILE A 181 9.41 0.85 -8.89
C ILE A 181 10.53 0.28 -8.00
N ILE A 182 11.73 0.84 -8.17
CA ILE A 182 12.88 0.64 -7.29
C ILE A 182 12.68 1.50 -6.03
N TYR A 183 12.61 0.87 -4.86
CA TYR A 183 13.00 1.53 -3.63
C TYR A 183 13.76 0.56 -2.72
N SER A 184 14.93 1.01 -2.27
CA SER A 184 15.78 0.36 -1.28
C SER A 184 15.80 1.25 -0.06
N SER A 185 15.37 0.73 1.08
CA SER A 185 15.82 1.24 2.37
C SER A 185 16.29 0.09 3.23
N HIS A 186 17.59 0.12 3.53
CA HIS A 186 18.19 -0.65 4.60
C HIS A 186 17.64 -0.11 5.91
N LEU A 187 16.79 -0.88 6.60
CA LEU A 187 16.41 -0.59 7.97
C LEU A 187 16.90 -1.75 8.86
N PRO A 188 17.99 -1.55 9.63
CA PRO A 188 18.27 -2.44 10.75
C PRO A 188 17.07 -2.38 11.70
N ALA A 189 16.62 -3.55 12.14
CA ALA A 189 15.56 -3.70 13.13
C ALA A 189 15.98 -3.05 14.47
N LYS A 190 15.77 -1.74 14.62
CA LYS A 190 15.89 -1.03 15.89
C LYS A 190 14.84 0.07 15.97
N LYS A 191 13.96 -0.09 16.95
CA LYS A 191 13.00 0.87 17.53
C LYS A 191 12.44 1.92 16.55
N MET A 192 11.21 1.67 16.10
CA MET A 192 10.31 2.76 15.76
C MET A 192 9.19 2.77 16.79
N ASP A 193 9.05 3.90 17.47
CA ASP A 193 8.26 4.10 18.67
C ASP A 193 7.27 5.24 18.42
N CYS A 194 6.00 4.89 18.13
CA CYS A 194 4.80 5.65 18.48
C CYS A 194 3.54 4.94 17.93
N GLY A 195 2.75 4.34 18.83
CA GLY A 195 1.39 3.86 18.57
C GLY A 195 1.28 2.43 18.01
N ALA A 196 0.60 1.55 18.75
CA ALA A 196 0.37 0.13 18.45
C ALA A 196 1.61 -0.73 18.16
N GLN A 197 2.43 -0.99 19.17
CA GLN A 197 3.44 -2.04 19.07
C GLN A 197 2.85 -3.42 19.42
N ILE A 198 2.66 -4.25 18.39
CA ILE A 198 3.09 -5.64 18.24
C ILE A 198 3.36 -5.82 16.73
N ILE A 199 4.51 -6.40 16.36
CA ILE A 199 4.96 -6.44 14.97
C ILE A 199 4.14 -7.44 14.13
N ILE A 200 3.37 -6.99 13.13
CA ILE A 200 2.63 -7.84 12.18
C ILE A 200 2.67 -7.22 10.78
N GLN A 201 3.36 -7.88 9.86
CA GLN A 201 3.63 -7.38 8.52
C GLN A 201 2.62 -7.94 7.52
N SER A 202 1.86 -7.07 6.85
CA SER A 202 1.29 -7.42 5.53
C SER A 202 2.40 -7.30 4.49
N ILE A 203 3.03 -8.42 4.14
CA ILE A 203 4.06 -8.48 3.11
C ILE A 203 3.39 -8.51 1.73
N LEU A 204 3.45 -7.41 0.99
CA LEU A 204 3.23 -7.40 -0.45
C LEU A 204 4.57 -7.64 -1.17
N ARG A 205 4.64 -8.76 -1.87
CA ARG A 205 5.82 -9.16 -2.66
C ARG A 205 5.67 -8.66 -4.11
N LEU A 206 6.54 -7.75 -4.57
CA LEU A 206 6.54 -7.17 -5.92
C LEU A 206 7.82 -7.50 -6.69
N ILE A 207 7.69 -7.89 -7.95
CA ILE A 207 8.80 -8.40 -8.78
C ILE A 207 9.09 -7.43 -9.94
N LEU A 208 10.35 -7.00 -10.12
CA LEU A 208 10.78 -6.02 -11.13
C LEU A 208 12.11 -6.40 -11.81
N LYS A 209 12.22 -6.13 -13.13
CA LYS A 209 13.44 -6.32 -13.94
C LYS A 209 14.10 -4.97 -14.26
N MET A 210 15.44 -4.93 -14.17
CA MET A 210 16.29 -4.29 -15.19
C MET A 210 16.57 -5.32 -16.29
#